data_AF-A0A8J8E4D0-F1
#
_entry.id   AF-A0A8J8E4D0-F1
#
_cell.length_a   1.000
_cell.length_b   1.000
_cell.length_c   1.000
_cell.angle_alpha   90.00
_cell.angle_beta   90.00
_cell.angle_gamma   90.00
#
_symmetry.space_group_name_H-M   'P 1'
#
loop_
_entity.id
_entity.type
_entity.pdbx_description
1 polymer ?
#
loop_
_entity_poly.entity_id
_entity_poly.type
_entity_poly.pdbx_seq_one_letter_code
_entity_poly.pdbx_strand_id
1 'polypeptide(L)'
;MDKIEAIFYIEGLSNDKKALESAVENIVKELKGENLVEVLEINPEDIMEGEGVLKYSAVIEAKVRGTFEGVVNAVLKYGPAIVEVLAPGKIELDSKSLMKILGDVSLVMGKLMNKFGSLAAYPDLSEVPEPRIGYSREEIESLILDDRYIRYRLVIEVSGKDRASVEETMKKALSLEGCLINVMALEGSEEDGEFKGLLAVELLSNFETLFQLVGKYAPVAISILEPEIIDVTAGELQNTLTDLGGFVNELTSRPVKKALMSNQ
;
A
#
# COMPACT_ATOMS: atom_id res chain seq x y z
N MET A 1 11.16 20.25 -3.98
CA MET A 1 10.00 19.37 -3.77
C MET A 1 9.17 20.00 -2.67
N ASP A 2 7.88 20.13 -2.92
CA ASP A 2 6.96 20.70 -1.95
C ASP A 2 6.92 19.84 -0.69
N LYS A 3 6.83 20.49 0.46
CA LYS A 3 6.65 19.80 1.73
C LYS A 3 5.17 19.49 1.91
N ILE A 4 4.86 18.24 2.20
CA ILE A 4 3.52 17.77 2.55
C ILE A 4 3.34 17.98 4.04
N GLU A 5 2.22 18.59 4.43
CA GLU A 5 1.71 18.62 5.79
C GLU A 5 0.55 17.64 5.90
N ALA A 6 0.60 16.76 6.89
CA ALA A 6 -0.44 15.77 7.12
C ALA A 6 -0.65 15.52 8.61
N ILE A 7 -1.83 15.00 8.96
CA ILE A 7 -2.14 14.46 10.29
C ILE A 7 -2.19 12.94 10.16
N PHE A 8 -1.42 12.25 11.00
CA PHE A 8 -1.49 10.81 11.14
C PHE A 8 -2.36 10.46 12.32
N TYR A 9 -3.34 9.59 12.10
CA TYR A 9 -4.15 8.99 13.15
C TYR A 9 -3.66 7.57 13.40
N ILE A 10 -2.83 7.39 14.43
CA ILE A 10 -2.22 6.09 14.76
C ILE A 10 -3.09 5.43 15.83
N GLU A 11 -3.71 4.31 15.48
CA GLU A 11 -4.61 3.58 16.36
C GLU A 11 -3.92 2.39 17.03
N GLY A 12 -4.18 2.21 18.32
CA GLY A 12 -3.78 1.05 19.08
C GLY A 12 -4.99 0.35 19.71
N LEU A 13 -5.03 -0.98 19.63
CA LEU A 13 -6.06 -1.81 20.26
C LEU A 13 -5.41 -2.87 21.16
N SER A 14 -5.96 -3.07 22.35
CA SER A 14 -5.45 -4.04 23.32
C SER A 14 -6.56 -4.59 24.23
N ASN A 15 -6.35 -5.79 24.78
CA ASN A 15 -7.15 -6.31 25.89
C ASN A 15 -6.54 -5.99 27.27
N ASP A 16 -5.30 -5.48 27.30
CA ASP A 16 -4.59 -5.01 28.48
C ASP A 16 -4.32 -3.51 28.37
N LYS A 17 -4.92 -2.74 29.27
CA LYS A 17 -4.79 -1.28 29.35
C LYS A 17 -3.34 -0.84 29.53
N LYS A 18 -2.58 -1.50 30.43
CA LYS A 18 -1.20 -1.10 30.73
C LYS A 18 -0.27 -1.37 29.55
N ALA A 19 -0.53 -2.46 28.82
CA ALA A 19 0.21 -2.76 27.60
C ALA A 19 -0.05 -1.67 26.53
N LEU A 20 -1.30 -1.21 26.40
CA LEU A 20 -1.66 -0.13 25.48
C LEU A 20 -1.05 1.22 25.90
N GLU A 21 -1.12 1.58 27.19
CA GLU A 21 -0.46 2.77 27.74
C GLU A 21 1.03 2.79 27.40
N SER A 22 1.71 1.66 27.64
CA SER A 22 3.14 1.53 27.34
C SER A 22 3.44 1.63 25.84
N ALA A 23 2.57 1.08 24.98
CA ALA A 23 2.72 1.18 23.53
C ALA A 23 2.54 2.63 23.04
N VAL A 24 1.53 3.34 23.55
CA VAL A 24 1.28 4.76 23.25
C VAL A 24 2.47 5.62 23.68
N GLU A 25 2.99 5.44 24.89
CA GLU A 25 4.17 6.17 25.39
C GLU A 25 5.40 5.94 24.51
N ASN A 26 5.62 4.72 24.05
CA ASN A 26 6.72 4.37 23.15
C ASN A 26 6.57 5.05 21.79
N ILE A 27 5.39 5.01 21.17
CA ILE A 27 5.14 5.68 19.89
C ILE A 27 5.35 7.19 20.02
N VAL A 28 4.83 7.82 21.08
CA VAL A 28 5.04 9.26 21.35
C VAL A 28 6.54 9.57 21.49
N LYS A 29 7.30 8.73 22.18
CA LYS A 29 8.75 8.90 22.32
C LYS A 29 9.48 8.76 20.99
N GLU A 30 9.07 7.81 20.15
CA GLU A 30 9.62 7.62 18.82
C GLU A 30 9.31 8.80 17.89
N LEU A 31 8.07 9.29 17.89
CA LEU A 31 7.65 10.47 17.13
C LEU A 31 8.46 11.72 17.53
N LYS A 32 8.72 11.92 18.83
CA LYS A 32 9.57 13.03 19.31
C LYS A 32 11.03 12.95 18.81
N GLY A 33 11.50 11.76 18.49
CA GLY A 33 12.86 11.50 17.97
C GLY A 33 12.91 11.27 16.45
N GLU A 34 11.80 11.51 15.74
CA GLU A 34 11.68 11.22 14.31
C GLU A 34 12.58 12.16 13.47
N ASN A 35 13.16 11.60 12.41
CA ASN A 35 14.03 12.29 11.47
C ASN A 35 13.61 12.15 10.00
N LEU A 36 12.65 11.26 9.69
CA LEU A 36 12.05 11.11 8.35
C LEU A 36 11.16 12.32 8.00
N VAL A 37 10.49 12.89 9.01
CA VAL A 37 9.59 14.04 8.91
C VAL A 37 9.78 14.97 10.11
N GLU A 38 9.44 16.24 9.93
CA GLU A 38 9.33 17.22 11.01
C GLU A 38 7.99 16.98 11.74
N VAL A 39 8.03 16.57 13.00
CA VAL A 39 6.82 16.41 13.82
C VAL A 39 6.48 17.74 14.47
N LEU A 40 5.35 18.32 14.06
CA LEU A 40 4.88 19.63 14.50
C LEU A 40 4.08 19.55 15.80
N GLU A 41 3.27 18.50 15.95
CA GLU A 41 2.35 18.32 17.07
C GLU A 41 2.11 16.83 17.32
N ILE A 42 1.95 16.44 18.59
CA ILE A 42 1.61 15.07 19.00
C ILE A 42 0.56 15.16 20.10
N ASN A 43 -0.64 14.67 19.82
CA ASN A 43 -1.77 14.65 20.74
C ASN A 43 -2.22 13.20 20.96
N PRO A 44 -1.72 12.52 22.00
CA PRO A 44 -2.28 11.23 22.41
C PRO A 44 -3.64 11.47 23.08
N GLU A 45 -4.69 10.82 22.58
CA GLU A 45 -6.01 10.83 23.19
C GLU A 45 -6.07 9.92 24.43
N ASP A 46 -7.08 10.15 25.27
CA ASP A 46 -7.36 9.29 26.41
C ASP A 46 -7.75 7.88 25.95
N ILE A 47 -7.27 6.86 26.67
CA ILE A 47 -7.64 5.48 26.38
C ILE A 47 -9.12 5.27 26.65
N MET A 48 -9.83 4.82 25.63
CA MET A 48 -11.24 4.47 25.71
C MET A 48 -11.40 2.99 26.04
N GLU A 49 -12.42 2.67 26.85
CA GLU A 49 -12.85 1.29 27.11
C GLU A 49 -14.15 1.00 26.36
N GLY A 50 -14.14 -0.02 25.51
CA GLY A 50 -15.28 -0.45 24.69
C GLY A 50 -15.72 -1.88 25.00
N GLU A 51 -16.79 -2.31 24.34
CA GLU A 51 -17.28 -3.68 24.39
C GLU A 51 -16.53 -4.56 23.38
N GLY A 52 -16.03 -5.72 23.80
CA GLY A 52 -15.36 -6.68 22.92
C GLY A 52 -14.18 -7.39 23.55
N VAL A 53 -13.42 -8.12 22.73
CA VAL A 53 -12.21 -8.85 23.15
C VAL A 53 -11.03 -7.90 23.30
N LEU A 54 -10.89 -6.91 22.40
CA LEU A 54 -9.95 -5.80 22.50
C LEU A 54 -10.68 -4.61 23.14
N LYS A 55 -10.70 -4.59 24.47
CA LYS A 55 -11.51 -3.63 25.24
C LYS A 55 -10.95 -2.22 25.26
N TYR A 56 -9.66 -2.04 25.02
CA TYR A 56 -9.02 -0.74 25.13
C TYR A 56 -8.57 -0.26 23.76
N SER A 57 -8.87 1.01 23.46
CA SER A 57 -8.42 1.69 22.25
C SER A 57 -7.75 3.02 22.60
N ALA A 58 -6.77 3.40 21.78
CA ALA A 58 -6.08 4.67 21.87
C ALA A 58 -5.82 5.22 20.47
N VAL A 59 -5.85 6.54 20.34
CA VAL A 59 -5.50 7.25 19.12
C VAL A 59 -4.38 8.24 19.44
N ILE A 60 -3.38 8.30 18.59
CA ILE A 60 -2.37 9.36 18.62
C ILE A 60 -2.54 10.17 17.33
N GLU A 61 -2.88 11.44 17.48
CA GLU A 61 -2.82 12.39 16.38
C GLU A 61 -1.40 12.95 16.30
N ALA A 62 -0.72 12.78 15.17
CA ALA A 62 0.59 13.34 14.93
C ALA A 62 0.57 14.22 13.68
N LYS A 63 0.75 15.53 13.87
CA LYS A 63 0.88 16.46 12.75
C LYS A 63 2.34 16.47 12.28
N VAL A 64 2.55 16.15 11.02
CA VAL A 64 3.88 15.98 10.42
C VAL A 64 4.05 16.86 9.19
N ARG A 65 5.29 17.24 8.89
CA ARG A 65 5.69 17.94 7.67
C ARG A 65 6.93 17.31 7.07
N GLY A 66 6.91 16.96 5.79
CA GLY A 66 8.06 16.29 5.15
C GLY A 66 8.03 16.30 3.62
N THR A 67 9.05 15.72 3.00
CA THR A 67 8.99 15.37 1.57
C THR A 67 8.03 14.20 1.36
N PHE A 68 7.60 13.96 0.13
CA PHE A 68 6.78 12.78 -0.20
C PHE A 68 7.43 11.47 0.26
N GLU A 69 8.72 11.28 -0.03
CA GLU A 69 9.52 10.14 0.45
C GLU A 69 9.51 10.03 1.99
N GLY A 70 9.74 11.14 2.70
CA GLY A 70 9.73 11.16 4.16
C GLY A 70 8.37 10.77 4.76
N VAL A 71 7.29 11.31 4.19
CA VAL A 71 5.92 11.00 4.62
C VAL A 71 5.56 9.55 4.33
N VAL A 72 5.85 9.02 3.14
CA VAL A 72 5.64 7.60 2.81
C VAL A 72 6.41 6.69 3.77
N ASN A 73 7.67 6.99 4.05
CA ASN A 73 8.48 6.21 5.00
C ASN A 73 7.94 6.29 6.43
N ALA A 74 7.42 7.44 6.85
CA ALA A 74 6.78 7.58 8.15
C ALA A 74 5.46 6.78 8.21
N VAL A 75 4.66 6.77 7.13
CA VAL A 75 3.46 5.91 7.02
C VAL A 75 3.83 4.43 7.14
N LEU A 76 4.87 3.99 6.41
CA LEU A 76 5.36 2.60 6.48
C LEU A 76 5.84 2.20 7.88
N LYS A 77 6.43 3.15 8.63
CA LYS A 77 6.95 2.93 9.98
C LYS A 77 5.85 2.88 11.03
N TYR A 78 4.90 3.81 10.98
CA TYR A 78 3.91 4.01 12.03
C TYR A 78 2.56 3.36 11.76
N GLY A 79 2.26 2.99 10.52
CA GLY A 79 0.97 2.41 10.15
C GLY A 79 -0.21 3.27 10.63
N PRO A 80 -0.33 4.54 10.22
CA PRO A 80 -1.53 5.30 10.56
C PRO A 80 -2.77 4.62 9.98
N ALA A 81 -3.88 4.62 10.74
CA ALA A 81 -5.17 4.14 10.25
C ALA A 81 -5.77 5.13 9.24
N ILE A 82 -5.52 6.43 9.44
CA ILE A 82 -5.95 7.51 8.56
C ILE A 82 -4.80 8.50 8.41
N VAL A 83 -4.62 9.02 7.19
CA VAL A 83 -3.74 10.15 6.91
C VAL A 83 -4.58 11.28 6.33
N GLU A 84 -4.65 12.42 7.02
CA GLU A 84 -5.29 13.63 6.49
C GLU A 84 -4.24 14.55 5.87
N VAL A 85 -4.35 14.85 4.58
CA VAL A 85 -3.42 15.76 3.89
C VAL A 85 -3.93 17.20 3.99
N LEU A 86 -3.17 18.07 4.65
CA LEU A 86 -3.54 19.47 4.88
C LEU A 86 -3.00 20.41 3.79
N ALA A 87 -1.79 20.13 3.29
CA ALA A 87 -1.13 20.92 2.25
C ALA A 87 0.01 20.12 1.60
N PRO A 88 0.44 20.47 0.38
CA PRO A 88 -0.24 21.37 -0.57
C PRO A 88 -1.47 20.71 -1.21
N GLY A 89 -2.29 21.48 -1.92
CA GLY A 89 -3.46 20.95 -2.64
C GLY A 89 -3.12 20.01 -3.80
N LYS A 90 -1.88 20.04 -4.29
CA LYS A 90 -1.32 19.14 -5.30
C LYS A 90 0.21 19.09 -5.20
N ILE A 91 0.82 18.00 -5.65
CA ILE A 91 2.26 17.85 -5.83
C ILE A 91 2.57 17.33 -7.23
N GLU A 92 3.78 17.61 -7.70
CA GLU A 92 4.32 17.06 -8.96
C GLU A 92 5.48 16.12 -8.62
N LEU A 93 5.44 14.90 -9.15
CA LEU A 93 6.41 13.86 -8.89
C LEU A 93 7.13 13.46 -10.18
N ASP A 94 8.45 13.56 -10.18
CA ASP A 94 9.29 12.97 -11.23
C ASP A 94 9.24 11.43 -11.14
N SER A 95 9.05 10.78 -12.29
CA SER A 95 8.86 9.33 -12.38
C SER A 95 10.04 8.54 -11.83
N LYS A 96 11.27 9.04 -11.98
CA LYS A 96 12.47 8.37 -11.44
C LYS A 96 12.51 8.42 -9.92
N SER A 97 12.16 9.56 -9.36
CA SER A 97 12.05 9.75 -7.91
C SER A 97 10.92 8.88 -7.34
N LEU A 98 9.77 8.84 -8.02
CA LEU A 98 8.64 7.99 -7.64
C LEU A 98 9.01 6.49 -7.70
N MET A 99 9.71 6.04 -8.75
CA MET A 99 10.17 4.64 -8.84
C MET A 99 11.04 4.23 -7.65
N LYS A 100 11.91 5.12 -7.15
CA LYS A 100 12.71 4.85 -5.94
C LYS A 100 11.82 4.64 -4.72
N ILE A 101 10.85 5.54 -4.51
CA ILE A 101 9.90 5.46 -3.38
C ILE A 101 9.06 4.18 -3.46
N LEU A 102 8.55 3.82 -4.64
CA LEU A 102 7.81 2.57 -4.85
C LEU A 102 8.68 1.34 -4.58
N GLY A 103 9.97 1.39 -4.92
CA GLY A 103 10.94 0.35 -4.57
C GLY A 103 11.11 0.19 -3.06
N ASP A 104 11.20 1.29 -2.31
CA ASP A 104 11.29 1.26 -0.85
C ASP A 104 9.99 0.71 -0.22
N VAL A 105 8.82 1.10 -0.74
CA VAL A 105 7.52 0.53 -0.36
C VAL A 105 7.51 -0.98 -0.59
N SER A 106 7.87 -1.43 -1.80
CA SER A 106 7.93 -2.85 -2.15
C SER A 106 8.83 -3.63 -1.19
N LEU A 107 10.02 -3.10 -0.88
CA LEU A 107 10.96 -3.74 0.03
C LEU A 107 10.40 -3.90 1.45
N VAL A 108 9.77 -2.85 1.99
CA VAL A 108 9.18 -2.89 3.34
C VAL A 108 7.99 -3.85 3.38
N MET A 109 7.08 -3.73 2.41
CA MET A 109 5.87 -4.55 2.33
C MET A 109 6.20 -6.02 2.08
N GLY A 110 7.18 -6.33 1.23
CA GLY A 110 7.68 -7.69 1.02
C GLY A 110 8.23 -8.32 2.30
N LYS A 111 8.97 -7.55 3.12
CA LYS A 111 9.44 -8.02 4.44
C LYS A 111 8.28 -8.31 5.39
N LEU A 112 7.26 -7.44 5.41
CA LEU A 112 6.07 -7.64 6.24
C LEU A 112 5.28 -8.87 5.77
N MET A 113 5.08 -9.04 4.47
CA MET A 113 4.37 -10.19 3.90
C MET A 113 5.10 -11.51 4.14
N ASN A 114 6.43 -11.53 4.02
CA ASN A 114 7.23 -12.71 4.38
C ASN A 114 7.08 -13.10 5.85
N LYS A 115 6.83 -12.12 6.73
CA LYS A 115 6.66 -12.36 8.17
C LYS A 115 5.21 -12.68 8.57
N PHE A 116 4.23 -12.09 7.91
CA PHE A 116 2.82 -12.08 8.34
C PHE A 116 1.83 -12.66 7.31
N GLY A 117 2.32 -13.15 6.17
CA GLY A 117 1.55 -13.68 5.04
C GLY A 117 1.21 -12.61 3.99
N SER A 118 0.75 -13.05 2.82
CA SER A 118 0.37 -12.17 1.71
C SER A 118 -0.81 -11.25 2.05
N LEU A 119 -0.86 -10.08 1.42
CA LEU A 119 -1.96 -9.12 1.58
C LEU A 119 -3.04 -9.33 0.51
N ALA A 120 -2.65 -9.64 -0.71
CA ALA A 120 -3.55 -9.94 -1.81
C ALA A 120 -4.39 -11.21 -1.51
N ALA A 121 -5.61 -11.01 -1.04
CA ALA A 121 -6.62 -12.05 -0.87
C ALA A 121 -7.90 -11.59 -1.58
N TYR A 122 -8.22 -12.26 -2.68
CA TYR A 122 -9.40 -11.94 -3.49
C TYR A 122 -10.58 -12.83 -3.12
N PRO A 123 -11.83 -12.31 -3.21
CA PRO A 123 -13.01 -13.17 -3.23
C PRO A 123 -12.97 -14.09 -4.46
N ASP A 124 -13.96 -14.96 -4.59
CA ASP A 124 -14.08 -15.77 -5.81
C ASP A 124 -14.14 -14.85 -7.05
N LEU A 125 -13.15 -15.02 -7.95
CA LEU A 125 -13.02 -14.25 -9.18
C LEU A 125 -13.74 -14.92 -10.37
N SER A 126 -14.50 -15.99 -10.12
CA SER A 126 -15.26 -16.68 -11.16
C SER A 126 -16.26 -15.76 -11.89
N GLU A 127 -16.85 -14.80 -11.16
CA GLU A 127 -17.80 -13.82 -11.69
C GLU A 127 -17.14 -12.57 -12.31
N VAL A 128 -15.82 -12.39 -12.12
CA VAL A 128 -15.10 -11.26 -12.72
C VAL A 128 -14.94 -11.49 -14.22
N PRO A 129 -15.42 -10.57 -15.09
CA PRO A 129 -15.29 -10.72 -16.53
C PRO A 129 -13.84 -10.85 -16.98
N GLU A 130 -13.66 -11.51 -18.12
CA GLU A 130 -12.36 -11.56 -18.78
C GLU A 130 -11.93 -10.15 -19.22
N PRO A 131 -10.78 -9.63 -18.74
CA PRO A 131 -10.37 -8.28 -19.08
C PRO A 131 -9.81 -8.22 -20.50
N ARG A 132 -9.94 -7.06 -21.13
CA ARG A 132 -9.22 -6.75 -22.37
C ARG A 132 -7.73 -6.64 -22.08
N ILE A 133 -6.93 -7.34 -22.89
CA ILE A 133 -5.47 -7.21 -22.90
C ILE A 133 -5.04 -6.56 -24.23
N GLY A 134 -4.24 -5.51 -24.13
CA GLY A 134 -3.67 -4.80 -25.27
C GLY A 134 -4.48 -3.59 -25.71
N TYR A 135 -3.78 -2.46 -25.84
CA TYR A 135 -4.32 -1.17 -26.23
C TYR A 135 -3.48 -0.59 -27.36
N SER A 136 -4.14 0.09 -28.30
CA SER A 136 -3.44 0.84 -29.35
C SER A 136 -2.67 2.02 -28.75
N ARG A 137 -1.70 2.52 -29.49
CA ARG A 137 -0.92 3.69 -29.06
C ARG A 137 -1.80 4.92 -28.84
N GLU A 138 -2.78 5.16 -29.71
CA GLU A 138 -3.72 6.28 -29.61
C GLU A 138 -4.59 6.18 -28.34
N GLU A 139 -5.07 4.97 -28.01
CA GLU A 139 -5.81 4.73 -26.76
C GLU A 139 -4.94 5.00 -25.53
N ILE A 140 -3.69 4.50 -25.53
CA ILE A 140 -2.74 4.74 -24.44
C ILE A 140 -2.45 6.23 -24.25
N GLU A 141 -2.23 6.95 -25.35
CA GLU A 141 -1.96 8.39 -25.31
C GLU A 141 -3.16 9.16 -24.74
N SER A 142 -4.39 8.82 -25.11
CA SER A 142 -5.60 9.42 -24.54
C SER A 142 -5.76 9.11 -23.05
N LEU A 143 -5.54 7.86 -22.61
CA LEU A 143 -5.60 7.49 -21.20
C LEU A 143 -4.59 8.28 -20.33
N ILE A 144 -3.38 8.51 -20.85
CA ILE A 144 -2.35 9.28 -20.14
C ILE A 144 -2.72 10.77 -20.08
N LEU A 145 -3.14 11.35 -21.21
CA LEU A 145 -3.37 12.80 -21.31
C LEU A 145 -4.71 13.24 -20.72
N ASP A 146 -5.78 12.48 -20.98
CA ASP A 146 -7.14 12.84 -20.61
C ASP A 146 -7.51 12.31 -19.22
N ASP A 147 -7.12 11.07 -18.91
CA ASP A 147 -7.49 10.38 -17.65
C ASP A 147 -6.37 10.37 -16.59
N ARG A 148 -5.20 10.95 -16.90
CA ARG A 148 -4.01 11.02 -16.01
C ARG A 148 -3.48 9.64 -15.61
N TYR A 149 -3.59 8.65 -16.49
CA TYR A 149 -3.06 7.32 -16.21
C TYR A 149 -1.53 7.30 -16.29
N ILE A 150 -0.94 6.45 -15.46
CA ILE A 150 0.48 6.14 -15.46
C ILE A 150 0.63 4.80 -16.17
N ARG A 151 1.49 4.75 -17.18
CA ARG A 151 1.92 3.52 -17.84
C ARG A 151 3.20 3.02 -17.21
N TYR A 152 3.18 1.81 -16.67
CA TYR A 152 4.31 1.23 -15.96
C TYR A 152 4.40 -0.27 -16.15
N ARG A 153 5.55 -0.84 -15.79
CA ARG A 153 5.82 -2.27 -15.76
C ARG A 153 6.11 -2.74 -14.35
N LEU A 154 5.54 -3.87 -13.99
CA LEU A 154 5.83 -4.58 -12.74
C LEU A 154 6.33 -5.99 -13.06
N VAL A 155 7.21 -6.49 -12.20
CA VAL A 155 7.53 -7.92 -12.11
C VAL A 155 7.14 -8.39 -10.71
N ILE A 156 6.26 -9.38 -10.62
CA ILE A 156 5.68 -9.86 -9.36
C ILE A 156 5.99 -11.35 -9.20
N GLU A 157 6.41 -11.76 -8.00
CA GLU A 157 6.50 -13.18 -7.64
C GLU A 157 5.09 -13.74 -7.44
N VAL A 158 4.78 -14.84 -8.13
CA VAL A 158 3.47 -15.48 -8.08
C VAL A 158 3.61 -16.97 -7.84
N SER A 159 2.67 -17.52 -7.09
CA SER A 159 2.52 -18.97 -6.95
C SER A 159 1.05 -19.37 -6.98
N GLY A 160 0.80 -20.63 -7.32
CA GLY A 160 -0.56 -21.17 -7.33
C GLY A 160 -0.58 -22.61 -7.79
N LYS A 161 -1.78 -23.14 -8.01
CA LYS A 161 -1.99 -24.55 -8.34
C LYS A 161 -1.30 -24.96 -9.65
N ASP A 162 -1.51 -24.17 -10.69
CA ASP A 162 -0.94 -24.38 -12.01
C ASP A 162 -0.79 -23.05 -12.75
N ARG A 163 0.03 -23.03 -13.80
CA ARG A 163 0.33 -21.81 -14.57
C ARG A 163 -0.93 -21.12 -15.10
N ALA A 164 -1.89 -21.88 -15.63
CA ALA A 164 -3.09 -21.33 -16.24
C ALA A 164 -4.01 -20.67 -15.19
N SER A 165 -4.14 -21.31 -14.02
CA SER A 165 -4.91 -20.77 -12.89
C SER A 165 -4.33 -19.47 -12.35
N VAL A 166 -2.99 -19.38 -12.26
CA VAL A 166 -2.29 -18.15 -11.85
C VAL A 166 -2.51 -17.05 -12.87
N GLU A 167 -2.34 -17.36 -14.15
CA GLU A 167 -2.56 -16.42 -15.24
C GLU A 167 -4.01 -15.88 -15.23
N GLU A 168 -5.00 -16.76 -15.06
CA GLU A 168 -6.41 -16.37 -14.98
C GLU A 168 -6.73 -15.53 -13.75
N THR A 169 -6.19 -15.91 -12.60
CA THR A 169 -6.40 -15.20 -11.34
C THR A 169 -5.81 -13.80 -11.42
N MET A 170 -4.57 -13.69 -11.93
CA MET A 170 -3.84 -12.42 -11.95
C MET A 170 -4.45 -11.41 -12.91
N LYS A 171 -4.87 -11.80 -14.12
CA LYS A 171 -5.55 -10.86 -15.03
C LYS A 171 -6.84 -10.30 -14.42
N LYS A 172 -7.64 -11.15 -13.77
CA LYS A 172 -8.92 -10.76 -13.15
C LYS A 172 -8.68 -9.90 -11.91
N ALA A 173 -7.72 -10.27 -11.08
CA ALA A 173 -7.32 -9.51 -9.91
C ALA A 173 -6.84 -8.10 -10.29
N LEU A 174 -5.91 -7.99 -11.24
CA LEU A 174 -5.41 -6.69 -11.72
C LEU A 174 -6.53 -5.83 -12.31
N SER A 175 -7.45 -6.43 -13.07
CA SER A 175 -8.62 -5.71 -13.60
C SER A 175 -9.58 -5.25 -12.49
N LEU A 176 -9.78 -6.07 -11.45
CA LEU A 176 -10.63 -5.72 -10.31
C LEU A 176 -10.05 -4.57 -9.49
N GLU A 177 -8.72 -4.49 -9.38
CA GLU A 177 -7.98 -3.37 -8.78
C GLU A 177 -8.02 -2.09 -9.65
N GLY A 178 -8.65 -2.13 -10.83
CA GLY A 178 -8.81 -0.98 -11.72
C GLY A 178 -7.69 -0.79 -12.73
N CYS A 179 -6.87 -1.81 -12.99
CA CYS A 179 -5.80 -1.73 -13.99
C CYS A 179 -6.26 -2.11 -15.39
N LEU A 180 -5.76 -1.37 -16.38
CA LEU A 180 -5.81 -1.77 -17.78
C LEU A 180 -4.53 -2.52 -18.13
N ILE A 181 -4.66 -3.76 -18.62
CA ILE A 181 -3.51 -4.64 -18.90
C ILE A 181 -3.10 -4.48 -20.36
N ASN A 182 -1.92 -3.91 -20.61
CA ASN A 182 -1.44 -3.78 -21.99
C ASN A 182 -0.65 -5.02 -22.44
N VAL A 183 0.24 -5.52 -21.58
CA VAL A 183 1.06 -6.71 -21.86
C VAL A 183 1.13 -7.56 -20.59
N MET A 184 1.07 -8.88 -20.76
CA MET A 184 1.27 -9.84 -19.67
C MET A 184 2.11 -11.01 -20.17
N ALA A 185 3.12 -11.38 -19.38
CA ALA A 185 3.96 -12.54 -19.61
C ALA A 185 4.23 -13.24 -18.28
N LEU A 186 4.09 -14.57 -18.28
CA LEU A 186 4.32 -15.40 -17.11
C LEU A 186 5.47 -16.37 -17.40
N GLU A 187 6.47 -16.42 -16.54
CA GLU A 187 7.56 -17.40 -16.62
C GLU A 187 7.72 -18.10 -15.26
N GLY A 188 8.03 -19.39 -15.27
CA GLY A 188 8.12 -20.17 -14.05
C GLY A 188 8.11 -21.67 -14.30
N SER A 189 8.11 -22.44 -13.22
CA SER A 189 8.12 -23.89 -13.22
C SER A 189 7.17 -24.46 -12.17
N GLU A 190 6.78 -25.72 -12.37
CA GLU A 190 6.10 -26.48 -11.33
C GLU A 190 7.13 -27.06 -10.37
N GLU A 191 7.01 -26.71 -9.09
CA GLU A 191 7.85 -27.21 -8.00
C GLU A 191 6.94 -27.70 -6.87
N ASP A 192 7.16 -28.92 -6.40
CA ASP A 192 6.38 -29.54 -5.31
C ASP A 192 4.85 -29.56 -5.54
N GLY A 193 4.41 -29.62 -6.80
CA GLY A 193 2.99 -29.66 -7.17
C GLY A 193 2.30 -28.29 -7.19
N GLU A 194 3.06 -27.20 -7.08
CA GLU A 194 2.60 -25.83 -7.25
C GLU A 194 3.40 -25.13 -8.36
N PHE A 195 2.75 -24.28 -9.13
CA PHE A 195 3.44 -23.35 -10.02
C PHE A 195 4.07 -22.23 -9.19
N LYS A 196 5.33 -21.91 -9.46
CA LYS A 196 6.04 -20.73 -8.94
C LYS A 196 6.72 -20.01 -10.09
N GLY A 197 6.61 -18.68 -10.11
CA GLY A 197 7.14 -17.91 -11.22
C GLY A 197 7.13 -16.40 -11.02
N LEU A 198 7.48 -15.71 -12.09
CA LEU A 198 7.47 -14.27 -12.23
C LEU A 198 6.42 -13.86 -13.26
N LEU A 199 5.51 -12.99 -12.84
CA LEU A 199 4.57 -12.30 -13.70
C LEU A 199 5.14 -10.94 -14.09
N ALA A 200 5.46 -10.75 -15.36
CA ALA A 200 5.81 -9.46 -15.93
C ALA A 200 4.56 -8.84 -16.60
N VAL A 201 4.17 -7.65 -16.15
CA VAL A 201 2.99 -6.94 -16.67
C VAL A 201 3.34 -5.51 -17.05
N GLU A 202 2.72 -5.03 -18.12
CA GLU A 202 2.64 -3.62 -18.46
C GLU A 202 1.20 -3.16 -18.24
N LEU A 203 1.02 -2.18 -17.35
CA LEU A 203 -0.27 -1.74 -16.84
C LEU A 203 -0.44 -0.25 -17.08
N LEU A 204 -1.70 0.18 -17.19
CA LEU A 204 -2.10 1.57 -17.05
C LEU A 204 -3.12 1.68 -15.91
N SER A 205 -2.87 2.60 -14.98
CA SER A 205 -3.79 2.90 -13.89
C SER A 205 -3.52 4.31 -13.34
N ASN A 206 -4.37 4.78 -12.43
CA ASN A 206 -4.13 6.03 -11.72
C ASN A 206 -3.03 5.87 -10.64
N PHE A 207 -2.64 6.98 -10.02
CA PHE A 207 -1.61 7.01 -8.99
C PHE A 207 -1.93 6.14 -7.75
N GLU A 208 -3.19 6.17 -7.28
CA GLU A 208 -3.63 5.40 -6.12
C GLU A 208 -3.50 3.90 -6.37
N THR A 209 -4.04 3.43 -7.50
CA THR A 209 -3.99 2.01 -7.90
C THR A 209 -2.54 1.53 -8.05
N LEU A 210 -1.64 2.32 -8.63
CA LEU A 210 -0.21 1.98 -8.70
C LEU A 210 0.37 1.72 -7.30
N PHE A 211 0.13 2.62 -6.34
CA PHE A 211 0.59 2.43 -4.96
C PHE A 211 -0.06 1.22 -4.28
N GLN A 212 -1.35 1.01 -4.49
CA GLN A 212 -2.08 -0.14 -3.97
C GLN A 212 -1.47 -1.44 -4.45
N LEU A 213 -1.19 -1.56 -5.75
CA LEU A 213 -0.54 -2.74 -6.32
C LEU A 213 0.85 -2.97 -5.74
N VAL A 214 1.66 -1.92 -5.64
CA VAL A 214 3.01 -2.04 -5.08
C VAL A 214 2.95 -2.48 -3.60
N GLY A 215 2.01 -1.94 -2.83
CA GLY A 215 1.80 -2.33 -1.43
C GLY A 215 1.29 -3.76 -1.27
N LYS A 216 0.33 -4.19 -2.10
CA LYS A 216 -0.32 -5.51 -2.04
C LYS A 216 0.54 -6.66 -2.55
N TYR A 217 1.33 -6.39 -3.59
CA TYR A 217 2.07 -7.43 -4.33
C TYR A 217 3.59 -7.39 -4.10
N ALA A 218 4.13 -6.29 -3.56
CA ALA A 218 5.58 -6.10 -3.36
C ALA A 218 6.42 -6.56 -4.58
N PRO A 219 6.21 -5.93 -5.75
CA PRO A 219 6.90 -6.32 -6.99
C PRO A 219 8.43 -6.25 -6.85
N VAL A 220 9.13 -7.23 -7.43
CA VAL A 220 10.59 -7.31 -7.43
C VAL A 220 11.24 -6.28 -8.35
N ALA A 221 10.51 -5.77 -9.34
CA ALA A 221 10.94 -4.70 -10.23
C ALA A 221 9.77 -3.80 -10.63
N ILE A 222 10.06 -2.50 -10.76
CA ILE A 222 9.10 -1.45 -11.10
C ILE A 222 9.76 -0.54 -12.14
N SER A 223 9.04 -0.21 -13.21
CA SER A 223 9.49 0.79 -14.20
C SER A 223 8.31 1.64 -14.67
N ILE A 224 8.31 2.93 -14.36
CA ILE A 224 7.37 3.88 -14.94
C ILE A 224 7.87 4.25 -16.34
N LEU A 225 7.02 4.06 -17.34
CA LEU A 225 7.32 4.38 -18.73
C LEU A 225 6.89 5.80 -19.05
N GLU A 226 5.65 6.16 -18.70
CA GLU A 226 5.02 7.45 -19.00
C GLU A 226 3.94 7.76 -17.94
N PRO A 227 3.69 9.03 -17.57
CA PRO A 227 4.45 10.22 -17.96
C PRO A 227 5.75 10.39 -17.13
N GLU A 228 6.60 11.34 -17.54
CA GLU A 228 7.81 11.69 -16.78
C GLU A 228 7.50 12.46 -15.49
N ILE A 229 6.40 13.24 -15.48
CA ILE A 229 5.92 14.01 -14.34
C ILE A 229 4.48 13.56 -14.05
N ILE A 230 4.22 13.19 -12.80
CA ILE A 230 2.93 12.74 -12.31
C ILE A 230 2.36 13.83 -11.40
N ASP A 231 1.20 14.36 -11.78
CA ASP A 231 0.45 15.32 -10.96
C ASP A 231 -0.47 14.56 -10.00
N VAL A 232 -0.28 14.79 -8.69
CA VAL A 232 -1.05 14.13 -7.64
C VAL A 232 -1.79 15.17 -6.82
N THR A 233 -3.10 15.06 -6.76
CA THR A 233 -3.94 15.93 -5.91
C THR A 233 -3.83 15.54 -4.44
N ALA A 234 -4.18 16.47 -3.53
CA ALA A 234 -4.20 16.16 -2.09
C ALA A 234 -5.12 14.98 -1.74
N GLY A 235 -6.26 14.83 -2.45
CA GLY A 235 -7.17 13.69 -2.26
C GLY A 235 -6.53 12.36 -2.65
N GLU A 236 -5.89 12.31 -3.83
CA GLU A 236 -5.18 11.11 -4.29
C GLU A 236 -4.03 10.73 -3.34
N LEU A 237 -3.30 11.73 -2.86
CA LEU A 237 -2.24 11.54 -1.89
C LEU A 237 -2.77 11.01 -0.56
N GLN A 238 -3.85 11.57 -0.04
CA GLN A 238 -4.50 11.14 1.20
C GLN A 238 -4.98 9.70 1.11
N ASN A 239 -5.69 9.34 0.04
CA ASN A 239 -6.18 7.97 -0.18
C ASN A 239 -5.01 7.00 -0.23
N THR A 240 -3.98 7.32 -1.02
CA THR A 240 -2.77 6.51 -1.17
C THR A 240 -2.05 6.25 0.16
N LEU A 241 -1.83 7.31 0.95
CA LEU A 241 -1.13 7.20 2.23
C LEU A 241 -1.97 6.47 3.28
N THR A 242 -3.29 6.66 3.26
CA THR A 242 -4.23 5.95 4.14
C THR A 242 -4.27 4.46 3.82
N ASP A 243 -4.38 4.09 2.54
CA ASP A 243 -4.38 2.69 2.12
C ASP A 243 -3.07 1.99 2.48
N LEU A 244 -1.94 2.67 2.26
CA LEU A 244 -0.63 2.15 2.63
C LEU A 244 -0.51 1.93 4.15
N GLY A 245 -0.97 2.88 4.95
CA GLY A 245 -1.03 2.73 6.41
C GLY A 245 -1.94 1.58 6.84
N GLY A 246 -3.10 1.44 6.19
CA GLY A 246 -4.04 0.34 6.36
C GLY A 246 -3.41 -1.03 6.07
N PHE A 247 -2.63 -1.15 5.00
CA PHE A 247 -1.92 -2.38 4.66
C PHE A 247 -0.89 -2.79 5.71
N VAL A 248 -0.11 -1.83 6.21
CA VAL A 248 0.84 -2.05 7.30
C VAL A 248 0.11 -2.51 8.56
N ASN A 249 -0.99 -1.86 8.91
CA ASN A 249 -1.81 -2.22 10.07
C ASN A 249 -2.43 -3.61 9.93
N GLU A 250 -2.93 -3.97 8.75
CA GLU A 250 -3.48 -5.28 8.52
C GLU A 250 -2.44 -6.37 8.78
N LEU A 251 -1.25 -6.23 8.20
CA LEU A 251 -0.17 -7.21 8.36
C LEU A 251 0.33 -7.30 9.80
N THR A 252 0.53 -6.16 10.46
CA THR A 252 1.10 -6.13 11.82
C THR A 252 0.09 -6.52 12.90
N SER A 253 -1.23 -6.36 12.66
CA SER A 253 -2.29 -6.77 13.60
C SER A 253 -2.69 -8.25 13.49
N ARG A 254 -2.35 -8.94 12.40
CA ARG A 254 -2.69 -10.38 12.19
C ARG A 254 -2.29 -11.31 13.35
N PRO A 255 -1.08 -11.21 13.95
CA PRO A 255 -0.71 -12.07 15.09
C PRO A 255 -1.64 -11.90 16.29
N VAL A 256 -2.03 -10.66 16.58
CA VAL A 256 -2.97 -10.35 17.67
C VAL A 256 -4.33 -10.94 17.36
N LYS A 257 -4.86 -10.71 16.14
CA LYS A 257 -6.14 -11.28 15.70
C LYS A 257 -6.16 -12.81 15.78
N LYS A 258 -5.10 -13.49 15.31
CA LYS A 258 -4.96 -14.95 15.39
C LYS A 258 -4.96 -15.46 16.84
N ALA A 259 -4.21 -14.81 17.73
CA ALA A 259 -4.14 -15.20 19.14
C ALA A 259 -5.51 -15.08 19.85
N LEU A 260 -6.32 -14.09 19.46
CA LEU A 260 -7.68 -13.94 20.00
C LEU A 260 -8.64 -15.01 19.47
N MET A 261 -8.55 -15.36 18.19
CA MET A 261 -9.39 -16.40 17.58
C MET A 261 -9.05 -17.81 18.08
N SER A 262 -7.80 -18.09 18.44
CA SER A 262 -7.39 -19.39 19.01
C SER A 262 -7.78 -19.57 20.48
N ASN A 263 -8.22 -18.51 21.16
CA ASN A 263 -8.66 -18.53 22.56
C ASN A 263 -10.20 -18.50 22.71
N GLN A 264 -10.93 -18.70 21.60
CA GLN A 264 -12.37 -18.97 21.57
C GLN A 264 -12.62 -20.46 21.30
#